data_AF-A0A959K3D5-F1
#
_entry.id   AF-A0A959K3D5-F1
#
_cell.length_a   1.000
_cell.length_b   1.000
_cell.length_c   1.000
_cell.angle_alpha   90.00
_cell.angle_beta   90.00
_cell.angle_gamma   90.00
#
_symmetry.space_group_name_H-M   'P 1'
#
loop_
_entity.id
_entity.type
_entity.pdbx_description
1 polymer ?
#
loop_
_entity_poly.entity_id
_entity_poly.type
_entity_poly.pdbx_seq_one_letter_code
_entity_poly.pdbx_strand_id
1 'polypeptide(L)'
;MLGKYIRFFLENKLVAWLLILVFIGWGLATAPFDFGLKWLPRDSVAVDAIPDIGENQQIVYTQWMGRSPQDVEDQITYPLTTALLGIPGIRSIR
;
A
#
# COMPACT_ATOMS: atom_id res chain seq x y z
N MET A 1 -19.94 -23.76 -21.57
CA MET A 1 -18.89 -22.70 -21.55
C MET A 1 -17.62 -23.21 -20.85
N LEU A 2 -17.67 -23.55 -19.55
CA LEU A 2 -16.51 -24.05 -18.78
C LEU A 2 -15.81 -25.28 -19.41
N GLY A 3 -16.59 -26.29 -19.84
CA GLY A 3 -16.05 -27.51 -20.43
C GLY A 3 -15.20 -27.29 -21.69
N LYS A 4 -15.46 -26.21 -22.46
CA LYS A 4 -14.64 -25.86 -23.64
C LYS A 4 -13.24 -25.42 -23.23
N TYR A 5 -13.12 -24.63 -22.16
CA TYR A 5 -11.83 -24.19 -21.63
C TYR A 5 -11.05 -25.33 -21.00
N ILE A 6 -11.73 -26.21 -20.23
CA ILE A 6 -11.10 -27.41 -19.65
C ILE A 6 -10.56 -28.31 -20.76
N ARG A 7 -11.37 -28.56 -21.80
CA ARG A 7 -10.95 -29.36 -22.96
C ARG A 7 -9.76 -28.74 -23.69
N PHE A 8 -9.73 -27.42 -23.86
CA PHE A 8 -8.59 -26.71 -24.46
C PHE A 8 -7.28 -26.99 -23.71
N PHE A 9 -7.27 -26.93 -22.38
CA PHE A 9 -6.07 -27.24 -21.58
C PHE A 9 -5.71 -28.73 -21.57
N LEU A 10 -6.69 -29.63 -21.65
CA LEU A 10 -6.46 -31.08 -21.75
C LEU A 10 -5.83 -31.49 -23.09
N GLU A 11 -6.26 -30.85 -24.19
CA GLU A 11 -5.73 -31.10 -25.53
C GLU A 11 -4.38 -30.37 -25.73
N ASN A 12 -4.24 -29.14 -25.21
CA ASN A 12 -3.03 -28.33 -25.35
C ASN A 12 -2.17 -28.38 -24.07
N LYS A 13 -1.70 -29.59 -23.72
CA LYS A 13 -0.90 -29.81 -22.49
C LYS A 13 0.35 -28.95 -22.43
N LEU A 14 0.98 -28.67 -23.58
CA LEU A 14 2.15 -27.80 -23.66
C LEU A 14 1.84 -26.38 -23.17
N VAL A 15 0.69 -25.83 -23.57
CA VAL A 15 0.26 -24.48 -23.16
C VAL A 15 0.02 -24.45 -21.64
N ALA A 16 -0.59 -25.50 -21.08
CA ALA A 16 -0.77 -25.63 -19.65
C ALA A 16 0.58 -25.63 -18.91
N TRP A 17 1.56 -26.41 -19.37
CA TRP A 17 2.90 -26.47 -18.77
C TRP A 17 3.65 -25.14 -18.87
N LEU A 18 3.59 -24.46 -20.01
CA LEU A 18 4.23 -23.17 -20.19
C LEU A 18 3.64 -22.12 -19.24
N LEU A 19 2.31 -22.09 -19.10
CA LEU A 19 1.67 -21.17 -18.15
C LEU A 19 2.09 -21.45 -16.72
N ILE A 20 2.14 -22.73 -16.31
CA ILE A 20 2.63 -23.12 -14.99
C ILE A 20 4.06 -22.62 -14.77
N LEU A 21 4.96 -22.83 -15.74
CA LEU A 21 6.35 -22.36 -15.64
C LEU A 21 6.43 -20.84 -15.52
N VAL A 22 5.62 -20.10 -16.26
CA VAL A 22 5.54 -18.64 -16.17
C VAL A 22 5.06 -18.22 -14.78
N PHE A 23 4.00 -18.82 -14.24
CA PHE A 23 3.49 -18.48 -12.91
C PHE A 23 4.48 -18.81 -11.80
N ILE A 24 5.17 -19.95 -11.89
CA ILE A 24 6.22 -20.32 -10.93
C ILE A 24 7.40 -19.35 -11.02
N GLY A 25 7.88 -19.08 -12.23
CA GLY A 25 8.99 -18.14 -12.44
C GLY A 25 8.67 -16.73 -11.95
N TRP A 26 7.48 -16.23 -12.26
CA TRP A 26 7.00 -14.94 -11.75
C TRP A 26 6.88 -14.96 -10.23
N GLY A 27 6.25 -16.00 -9.66
CA GLY A 27 6.09 -16.13 -8.21
C GLY A 27 7.42 -16.14 -7.47
N LEU A 28 8.44 -16.81 -8.01
CA LEU A 28 9.81 -16.81 -7.45
C LEU A 28 10.48 -15.44 -7.57
N ALA A 29 10.29 -14.73 -8.68
CA ALA A 29 10.83 -13.39 -8.89
C ALA A 29 10.24 -12.36 -7.92
N THR A 30 8.95 -12.49 -7.58
CA THR A 30 8.24 -11.55 -6.68
C THR A 30 8.15 -12.00 -5.23
N ALA A 31 8.65 -13.20 -4.91
CA ALA A 31 8.58 -13.73 -3.56
C ALA A 31 9.32 -12.81 -2.57
N PRO A 32 8.80 -12.66 -1.33
CA PRO A 32 9.45 -11.82 -0.32
C PRO A 32 10.75 -12.43 0.23
N PHE A 33 10.98 -13.73 0.00
CA PHE A 33 12.15 -14.47 0.50
C PHE A 33 13.24 -14.60 -0.57
N ASP A 34 14.50 -14.61 -0.14
CA ASP A 34 15.64 -14.89 -1.02
C ASP A 34 15.87 -16.40 -1.16
N PHE A 35 15.70 -16.92 -2.37
CA PHE A 35 15.99 -18.32 -2.69
C PHE A 35 17.38 -18.52 -3.33
N GLY A 36 18.21 -17.47 -3.46
CA GLY A 36 19.57 -17.57 -4.01
C GLY A 36 19.63 -17.75 -5.54
N LEU A 37 18.52 -17.53 -6.25
CA LEU A 37 18.39 -17.69 -7.70
C LEU A 37 18.91 -16.45 -8.45
N LYS A 38 20.23 -16.33 -8.60
CA LYS A 38 20.89 -15.15 -9.22
C LYS A 38 20.55 -14.89 -10.69
N TRP A 39 19.96 -15.86 -11.38
CA TRP A 39 19.62 -15.75 -12.81
C TRP A 39 18.20 -15.21 -13.06
N LEU A 40 17.36 -15.14 -12.02
CA LEU A 40 16.02 -14.56 -12.10
C LEU A 40 16.07 -13.08 -11.66
N PRO A 41 15.34 -12.18 -12.34
CA PRO A 41 15.11 -10.84 -11.82
C PRO A 41 14.36 -10.94 -10.48
N ARG A 42 14.71 -10.05 -9.55
CA ARG A 42 14.14 -10.05 -8.20
C ARG A 42 13.43 -8.73 -7.94
N ASP A 43 12.13 -8.82 -7.74
CA ASP A 43 11.24 -7.69 -7.44
C ASP A 43 10.31 -8.09 -6.30
N SER A 44 10.92 -8.31 -5.12
CA SER A 44 10.25 -8.88 -3.96
C SER A 44 9.17 -7.95 -3.43
N VAL A 45 7.97 -8.49 -3.20
CA VAL A 45 6.89 -7.77 -2.53
C VAL A 45 7.32 -7.36 -1.12
N ALA A 46 7.12 -6.09 -0.77
CA ALA A 46 7.37 -5.59 0.57
C ALA A 46 6.46 -6.29 1.58
N VAL A 47 7.05 -6.79 2.66
CA VAL A 47 6.34 -7.46 3.75
C VAL A 47 6.63 -6.74 5.05
N ASP A 48 5.61 -6.66 5.90
CA ASP A 48 5.72 -6.12 7.25
C ASP A 48 5.30 -7.20 8.26
N ALA A 49 5.82 -7.10 9.48
CA ALA A 49 5.49 -8.01 10.57
C ALA A 49 4.08 -7.75 11.13
N ILE A 50 3.56 -6.54 10.96
CA ILE A 50 2.26 -6.10 11.48
C ILE A 50 1.43 -5.55 10.31
N PRO A 51 0.14 -5.90 10.20
CA PRO A 51 -0.72 -5.26 9.23
C PRO A 51 -0.86 -3.75 9.51
N ASP A 52 -1.12 -2.96 8.47
CA ASP A 52 -1.41 -1.55 8.67
C ASP A 52 -2.74 -1.38 9.42
N ILE A 53 -2.62 -1.04 10.70
CA ILE A 53 -3.72 -0.74 11.63
C ILE A 53 -3.74 0.73 12.03
N GLY A 54 -2.82 1.53 11.48
CA GLY A 54 -2.70 2.94 11.81
C GLY A 54 -3.94 3.72 11.37
N GLU A 55 -4.34 4.70 12.17
CA GLU A 55 -5.29 5.68 11.66
C GLU A 55 -4.59 6.52 10.59
N ASN A 56 -5.30 6.82 9.50
CA ASN A 56 -4.82 7.76 8.50
C ASN A 56 -4.80 9.18 9.11
N GLN A 57 -3.69 9.52 9.75
CA GLN A 57 -3.48 10.77 10.48
C GLN A 57 -2.57 11.69 9.68
N GLN A 58 -3.05 12.91 9.42
CA GLN A 58 -2.22 13.99 8.90
C GLN A 58 -1.79 14.89 10.05
N ILE A 59 -0.49 15.20 10.13
CA ILE A 59 0.06 16.15 11.09
C ILE A 59 0.42 17.43 10.35
N VAL A 60 -0.08 18.56 10.85
CA VAL A 60 0.28 19.90 10.38
C VAL A 60 1.04 20.58 11.52
N TYR A 61 2.27 20.99 11.24
CA TYR A 61 3.15 21.61 12.22
C TYR A 61 3.63 22.96 11.71
N THR A 62 3.58 23.97 12.55
CA THR A 62 4.09 25.32 12.24
C THR A 62 4.74 25.94 13.47
N GLN A 63 5.80 26.70 13.25
CA GLN A 63 6.57 27.35 14.30
C GLN A 63 6.29 28.84 14.34
N TRP A 64 6.05 29.37 15.54
CA TRP A 64 5.98 30.82 15.76
C TRP A 64 6.71 31.22 17.03
N MET A 65 7.98 31.57 16.87
CA MET A 65 8.86 31.91 17.98
C MET A 65 8.52 33.27 18.59
N GLY A 66 8.64 33.39 19.91
CA GLY A 66 8.46 34.65 20.64
C GLY A 66 7.01 35.08 20.84
N ARG A 67 6.03 34.20 20.55
CA ARG A 67 4.61 34.43 20.83
C ARG A 67 4.15 33.65 22.04
N SER A 68 3.13 34.20 22.71
CA SER A 68 2.50 33.49 23.83
C SER A 68 1.71 32.29 23.30
N PRO A 69 1.52 31.23 24.11
CA PRO A 69 0.66 30.11 23.72
C PRO A 69 -0.76 30.54 23.32
N GLN A 70 -1.29 31.58 23.97
CA GLN A 70 -2.61 32.14 23.63
C GLN A 70 -2.62 32.77 22.23
N ASP A 71 -1.57 33.52 21.86
CA ASP A 71 -1.45 34.10 20.53
C ASP A 71 -1.37 33.00 19.45
N VAL A 72 -0.67 31.90 19.74
CA VAL A 72 -0.57 30.76 18.83
C VAL A 72 -1.93 30.09 18.66
N GLU A 73 -2.67 29.90 19.76
CA GLU A 73 -4.02 29.32 19.71
C GLU A 73 -4.97 30.20 18.88
N ASP A 74 -5.07 31.49 19.21
CA ASP A 74 -6.06 32.40 18.63
C ASP A 74 -5.78 32.72 17.16
N GLN A 75 -4.50 32.77 16.76
CA GLN A 75 -4.10 33.21 15.42
C GLN A 75 -3.72 32.05 14.48
N ILE A 76 -3.36 30.88 15.00
CA ILE A 76 -2.92 29.74 14.20
C ILE A 76 -3.81 28.53 14.42
N THR A 77 -3.85 27.97 15.63
CA THR A 77 -4.54 26.69 15.88
C THR A 77 -6.04 26.81 15.63
N TYR A 78 -6.72 27.81 16.19
CA TYR A 78 -8.17 27.94 16.09
C TYR A 78 -8.65 28.21 14.65
N PRO A 79 -8.05 29.16 13.89
CA PRO A 79 -8.41 29.34 12.49
C PRO A 79 -8.15 28.08 11.64
N LEU A 80 -7.04 27.37 11.89
CA LEU A 80 -6.69 26.17 11.14
C LEU A 80 -7.66 25.03 11.42
N THR A 81 -7.92 24.73 12.69
CA THR A 81 -8.88 23.69 13.09
C THR A 81 -10.28 23.99 12.54
N THR A 82 -10.72 25.25 12.62
CA THR A 82 -12.02 25.69 12.07
C THR A 82 -12.08 25.57 10.55
N ALA A 83 -11.01 25.93 9.83
CA ALA A 83 -10.96 25.78 8.38
C ALA A 83 -10.99 24.31 7.93
N LEU A 84 -10.48 23.40 8.76
CA LEU A 84 -10.48 21.97 8.51
C LEU A 84 -11.80 21.30 8.94
N LEU A 85 -12.62 21.95 9.79
CA LEU A 85 -13.98 21.52 10.13
C LEU A 85 -14.90 21.64 8.89
N GLY A 86 -14.99 20.55 8.12
CA GLY A 86 -15.81 20.50 6.92
C GLY A 86 -15.23 19.64 5.80
N ILE A 87 -13.97 19.20 5.95
CA ILE A 87 -13.36 18.26 5.00
C ILE A 87 -14.03 16.88 5.16
N PRO A 88 -14.59 16.31 4.07
CA PRO A 88 -15.19 14.98 4.11
C PRO A 88 -14.21 13.91 4.57
N GLY A 89 -14.66 13.01 5.45
CA GLY A 89 -13.87 11.87 5.92
C GLY A 89 -12.97 12.15 7.12
N ILE A 90 -12.96 13.37 7.67
CA ILE A 90 -12.28 13.66 8.94
C ILE A 90 -13.10 13.10 10.11
N ARG A 91 -12.46 12.29 10.97
CA ARG A 91 -13.06 11.76 12.21
C ARG A 91 -12.91 12.72 13.39
N SER A 92 -11.75 13.34 13.54
CA SER A 92 -11.46 14.30 14.60
C SER A 92 -10.30 15.21 14.20
N ILE A 93 -10.24 16.39 14.83
CA ILE A 93 -9.15 17.37 14.71
C ILE A 93 -8.72 17.71 16.14
N ARG A 94 -7.41 17.70 16.39
CA ARG A 94 -6.81 17.93 17.71
C ARG A 94 -5.48 18.68 17.57
#